data_AF-A0A969BU05-F1
#
_entry.id   AF-A0A969BU05-F1
#
_cell.length_a   1.000
_cell.length_b   1.000
_cell.length_c   1.000
_cell.angle_alpha   90.00
_cell.angle_beta   90.00
_cell.angle_gamma   90.00
#
_symmetry.space_group_name_H-M   'P 1'
#
loop_
_entity.id
_entity.type
_entity.pdbx_description
1 polymer ?
#
loop_
_entity_poly.entity_id
_entity_poly.type
_entity_poly.pdbx_seq_one_letter_code
_entity_poly.pdbx_strand_id
1 'polypeptide(L)'
;MPASIGATEIALWAPDGLLHKDLLRNVRETQQAGYTFTHLLWVQGESDNALNTSQNDYYTRFRNMLAAIRGLGVNAPAHVALVTRCGQYGPNESLRQAQIDVRDASKNIFGGPDLDTLDASWRYDGCHLSNAGLNRHAEMWLSVIRSGQQ
;
A
#
# COMPACT_ATOMS: atom_id res chain seq x y z
N MET A 1 8.51 5.82 -9.65
CA MET A 1 7.82 7.03 -9.15
C MET A 1 7.52 6.81 -7.67
N PRO A 2 8.17 7.54 -6.75
CA PRO A 2 7.77 7.55 -5.35
C PRO A 2 6.56 8.47 -5.17
N ALA A 3 5.47 7.95 -4.61
CA ALA A 3 4.29 8.72 -4.26
C ALA A 3 4.04 8.77 -2.75
N SER A 4 4.84 8.10 -1.92
CA SER A 4 4.54 7.93 -0.49
C SER A 4 4.58 9.25 0.26
N ILE A 5 3.52 9.51 1.05
CA ILE A 5 3.43 10.65 1.97
C ILE A 5 3.13 10.08 3.36
N GLY A 6 3.90 10.50 4.36
CA GLY A 6 3.77 10.00 5.73
C GLY A 6 2.47 10.44 6.41
N ALA A 7 1.99 9.61 7.35
CA ALA A 7 0.82 9.87 8.19
C ALA A 7 -0.51 10.08 7.44
N THR A 8 -0.67 9.46 6.26
CA THR A 8 -1.90 9.55 5.45
C THR A 8 -2.75 8.30 5.57
N GLU A 9 -4.05 8.45 5.83
CA GLU A 9 -5.05 7.38 5.74
C GLU A 9 -5.52 7.13 4.30
N ILE A 10 -6.16 5.98 4.05
CA ILE A 10 -6.67 5.58 2.73
C ILE A 10 -7.68 6.58 2.13
N ALA A 11 -8.41 7.32 2.98
CA ALA A 11 -9.38 8.32 2.54
C ALA A 11 -8.73 9.45 1.74
N LEU A 12 -7.48 9.80 2.05
CA LEU A 12 -6.75 10.87 1.36
C LEU A 12 -6.35 10.45 -0.07
N TRP A 13 -6.24 9.16 -0.33
CA TRP A 13 -5.83 8.58 -1.61
C TRP A 13 -7.01 8.21 -2.52
N ALA A 14 -8.18 7.94 -1.94
CA ALA A 14 -9.40 7.63 -2.67
C ALA A 14 -9.98 8.86 -3.40
N PRO A 15 -10.91 8.69 -4.35
CA PRO A 15 -11.61 9.81 -4.98
C PRO A 15 -12.12 10.83 -3.95
N ASP A 16 -12.03 12.11 -4.32
CA ASP A 16 -12.30 13.28 -3.47
C ASP A 16 -11.32 13.50 -2.29
N GLY A 17 -10.41 12.55 -2.04
CA GLY A 17 -9.29 12.71 -1.11
C GLY A 17 -8.26 13.74 -1.58
N LEU A 18 -7.60 14.38 -0.61
CA LEU A 18 -6.65 15.47 -0.86
C LEU A 18 -5.49 15.08 -1.80
N LEU A 19 -5.03 13.83 -1.72
CA LEU A 19 -3.86 13.33 -2.46
C LEU A 19 -4.23 12.66 -3.78
N HIS A 20 -5.51 12.35 -4.00
CA HIS A 20 -5.95 11.62 -5.18
C HIS A 20 -5.62 12.33 -6.49
N LYS A 21 -5.81 13.66 -6.55
CA LYS A 21 -5.48 14.45 -7.75
C LYS A 21 -3.98 14.40 -8.06
N ASP A 22 -3.16 14.48 -7.03
CA ASP A 22 -1.70 14.46 -7.15
C ASP A 22 -1.19 13.07 -7.53
N LEU A 23 -1.77 12.01 -6.97
CA LEU A 23 -1.53 10.62 -7.37
C LEU A 23 -1.76 10.45 -8.88
N LEU A 24 -2.93 10.86 -9.38
CA LEU A 24 -3.25 10.73 -10.80
C LEU A 24 -2.39 11.64 -11.68
N ARG A 25 -2.00 12.82 -11.21
CA ARG A 25 -1.03 13.69 -11.90
C ARG A 25 0.31 12.98 -12.07
N ASN A 26 0.87 12.44 -10.98
CA ASN A 26 2.17 11.75 -11.00
C ASN A 26 2.16 10.53 -11.93
N VAL A 27 1.04 9.80 -12.00
CA VAL A 27 0.86 8.70 -12.96
C VAL A 27 0.94 9.19 -14.41
N ARG A 28 0.19 10.24 -14.75
CA ARG A 28 0.20 10.82 -16.11
C ARG A 28 1.58 11.36 -16.49
N GLU A 29 2.23 12.10 -15.60
CA GLU A 29 3.56 12.66 -15.84
C GLU A 29 4.61 11.55 -16.05
N THR A 30 4.51 10.45 -15.30
CA THR A 30 5.39 9.28 -15.50
C THR A 30 5.19 8.66 -16.89
N GLN A 31 3.93 8.51 -17.34
CA GLN A 31 3.63 7.99 -18.68
C GLN A 31 4.08 8.96 -19.78
N GLN A 32 3.90 10.28 -19.58
CA GLN A 32 4.36 11.31 -20.53
C GLN A 32 5.88 11.35 -20.66
N ALA A 33 6.62 11.01 -19.60
CA ALA A 33 8.06 10.83 -19.64
C ALA A 33 8.50 9.53 -20.34
N GLY A 34 7.57 8.73 -20.88
CA GLY A 34 7.86 7.51 -21.64
C GLY A 34 8.08 6.27 -20.79
N TYR A 35 7.76 6.31 -19.49
CA TYR A 35 7.90 5.14 -18.62
C TYR A 35 6.62 4.31 -18.56
N THR A 36 6.81 2.99 -18.55
CA THR A 36 5.74 2.01 -18.32
C THR A 36 5.80 1.52 -16.88
N PHE A 37 4.65 1.52 -16.20
CA PHE A 37 4.52 0.89 -14.90
C PHE A 37 4.57 -0.64 -15.06
N THR A 38 5.50 -1.29 -14.37
CA THR A 38 5.60 -2.76 -14.35
C THR A 38 4.96 -3.36 -13.10
N HIS A 39 4.92 -2.61 -11.99
CA HIS A 39 4.33 -3.01 -10.72
C HIS A 39 3.79 -1.78 -9.98
N LEU A 40 2.75 -1.98 -9.18
CA LEU A 40 2.27 -1.02 -8.19
C LEU A 40 2.46 -1.63 -6.80
N LEU A 41 3.19 -0.95 -5.92
CA LEU A 41 3.48 -1.43 -4.57
C LEU A 41 2.73 -0.54 -3.57
N TRP A 42 1.78 -1.12 -2.83
CA TRP A 42 0.98 -0.41 -1.84
C TRP A 42 1.41 -0.80 -0.42
N VAL A 43 1.87 0.19 0.35
CA VAL A 43 2.23 0.07 1.76
C VAL A 43 1.62 1.26 2.49
N GLN A 44 0.49 1.01 3.16
CA GLN A 44 -0.23 1.99 3.95
C GLN A 44 -1.27 1.25 4.81
N GLY A 45 -1.50 1.73 6.03
CA GLY A 45 -2.61 1.29 6.88
C GLY A 45 -2.44 1.68 8.36
N GLU A 46 -1.25 2.13 8.75
CA GLU A 46 -0.95 2.57 10.12
C GLU A 46 -1.87 3.69 10.60
N SER A 47 -2.08 4.71 9.76
CA SER A 47 -2.99 5.83 10.08
C SER A 47 -4.45 5.37 10.16
N ASP A 48 -4.88 4.44 9.30
CA ASP A 48 -6.22 3.88 9.32
C ASP A 48 -6.50 3.08 10.61
N ASN A 49 -5.48 2.42 11.16
CA ASN A 49 -5.58 1.76 12.46
C ASN A 49 -5.79 2.79 13.57
N ALA A 50 -4.99 3.85 13.59
CA ALA A 50 -5.12 4.92 14.58
C ALA A 50 -6.48 5.65 14.52
N LEU A 51 -7.08 5.73 13.32
CA LEU A 51 -8.37 6.38 13.07
C LEU A 51 -9.57 5.43 13.14
N ASN A 52 -9.35 4.14 13.42
CA ASN A 52 -10.39 3.10 13.41
C ASN A 52 -11.20 3.05 12.11
N THR A 53 -10.53 3.18 10.95
CA THR A 53 -11.19 2.99 9.65
C THR A 53 -11.81 1.59 9.58
N SER A 54 -13.08 1.51 9.17
CA SER A 54 -13.75 0.22 9.03
C SER A 54 -13.14 -0.60 7.89
N GLN A 55 -13.17 -1.93 8.01
CA GLN A 55 -12.75 -2.85 6.96
C GLN A 55 -13.42 -2.53 5.61
N ASN A 56 -14.74 -2.25 5.62
CA ASN A 56 -15.49 -1.94 4.41
C ASN A 56 -15.09 -0.60 3.78
N ASP A 57 -14.81 0.42 4.60
CA ASP A 57 -14.35 1.71 4.10
C ASP A 57 -12.96 1.60 3.48
N TYR A 58 -12.03 0.92 4.16
CA TYR A 58 -10.69 0.69 3.62
C TYR A 58 -10.76 -0.08 2.30
N TYR A 59 -11.54 -1.17 2.27
CA TYR A 59 -11.77 -1.97 1.06
C TYR A 59 -12.28 -1.09 -0.09
N THR A 60 -13.40 -0.40 0.13
CA THR A 60 -14.04 0.43 -0.91
C THR A 60 -13.10 1.53 -1.41
N ARG A 61 -12.44 2.24 -0.50
CA ARG A 61 -11.53 3.35 -0.81
C ARG A 61 -10.32 2.89 -1.61
N PHE A 62 -9.68 1.79 -1.22
CA PHE A 62 -8.58 1.20 -1.96
C PHE A 62 -9.00 0.80 -3.38
N ARG A 63 -10.15 0.14 -3.52
CA ARG A 63 -10.68 -0.32 -4.81
C ARG A 63 -10.96 0.86 -5.75
N ASN A 64 -11.54 1.94 -5.22
CA ASN A 64 -11.81 3.15 -5.99
C ASN A 64 -10.53 3.88 -6.40
N MET A 65 -9.54 3.99 -5.51
CA MET A 65 -8.22 4.54 -5.83
C MET A 65 -7.55 3.76 -6.96
N LEU A 66 -7.49 2.43 -6.85
CA LEU A 66 -6.86 1.58 -7.87
C LEU A 66 -7.62 1.63 -9.20
N ALA A 67 -8.96 1.69 -9.16
CA ALA A 67 -9.77 1.88 -10.37
C ALA A 67 -9.45 3.20 -11.08
N ALA A 68 -9.22 4.29 -10.34
CA ALA A 68 -8.83 5.57 -10.90
C ALA A 68 -7.45 5.52 -11.58
N ILE A 69 -6.46 4.85 -10.96
CA ILE A 69 -5.14 4.60 -11.58
C ILE A 69 -5.30 3.79 -12.88
N ARG A 70 -6.11 2.73 -12.85
CA ARG A 70 -6.37 1.88 -14.04
C ARG A 70 -7.12 2.61 -15.15
N GLY A 71 -7.97 3.57 -14.80
CA GLY A 71 -8.61 4.47 -15.75
C GLY A 71 -7.63 5.30 -16.58
N LEU A 72 -6.37 5.44 -16.13
CA LEU A 72 -5.26 6.04 -16.88
C LEU A 72 -4.48 5.03 -17.73
N GLY A 73 -4.97 3.80 -17.89
CA GLY A 73 -4.33 2.75 -18.66
C GLY A 73 -3.23 1.98 -17.94
N VAL A 74 -3.05 2.19 -16.63
CA VAL A 74 -2.05 1.46 -15.83
C VAL A 74 -2.61 0.12 -15.38
N ASN A 75 -2.30 -0.94 -16.12
CA ASN A 75 -2.77 -2.31 -15.86
C ASN A 75 -1.75 -3.22 -15.13
N ALA A 76 -0.66 -2.63 -14.62
CA ALA A 76 0.38 -3.35 -13.91
C ALA A 76 -0.16 -4.12 -12.68
N PRO A 77 0.47 -5.25 -12.30
CA PRO A 77 0.15 -5.98 -11.08
C PRO A 77 0.29 -5.07 -9.85
N ALA A 78 -0.74 -5.06 -9.02
CA ALA A 78 -0.75 -4.33 -7.75
C ALA A 78 -0.50 -5.28 -6.59
N HIS A 79 0.46 -4.96 -5.74
CA HIS A 79 0.76 -5.74 -4.53
C HIS A 79 0.41 -4.94 -3.27
N VAL A 80 -0.37 -5.56 -2.39
CA VAL A 80 -0.89 -4.94 -1.17
C VAL A 80 -0.22 -5.55 0.05
N ALA A 81 0.68 -4.79 0.67
CA ALA A 81 1.31 -5.18 1.92
C ALA A 81 0.30 -5.22 3.08
N LEU A 82 0.56 -6.08 4.06
CA LEU A 82 -0.14 -6.00 5.35
C LEU A 82 0.67 -5.09 6.25
N VAL A 83 0.07 -3.98 6.65
CA VAL A 83 0.72 -2.98 7.50
C VAL A 83 -0.35 -2.22 8.26
N THR A 84 -0.41 -2.45 9.56
CA THR A 84 -1.44 -1.85 10.42
C THR A 84 -0.87 -1.36 11.75
N ARG A 85 0.22 -1.97 12.22
CA ARG A 85 0.84 -1.59 13.50
C ARG A 85 1.62 -0.27 13.42
N CYS A 86 1.52 0.55 14.46
CA CYS A 86 2.32 1.76 14.63
C CYS A 86 2.33 2.25 16.08
N GLY A 87 3.51 2.32 16.69
CA GLY A 87 3.68 2.87 18.03
C GLY A 87 2.84 2.10 19.06
N GLN A 88 1.92 2.80 19.72
CA GLN A 88 0.99 2.23 20.70
C GLN A 88 -0.13 1.37 20.07
N TYR A 89 -0.36 1.49 18.77
CA TYR A 89 -1.37 0.72 18.06
C TYR A 89 -0.75 -0.59 17.55
N GLY A 90 -1.14 -1.71 18.17
CA GLY A 90 -0.75 -3.04 17.72
C GLY A 90 -1.38 -3.43 16.37
N PRO A 91 -1.07 -4.63 15.84
CA PRO A 91 -1.73 -5.13 14.63
C PRO A 91 -3.25 -5.13 14.76
N ASN A 92 -3.94 -4.74 13.69
CA ASN A 92 -5.40 -4.67 13.63
C ASN A 92 -5.94 -5.70 12.65
N GLU A 93 -6.52 -6.79 13.16
CA GLU A 93 -6.99 -7.89 12.32
C GLU A 93 -8.13 -7.51 11.37
N SER A 94 -8.99 -6.55 11.74
CA SER A 94 -10.05 -6.10 10.83
C SER A 94 -9.46 -5.34 9.62
N LEU A 95 -8.46 -4.50 9.85
CA LEU A 95 -7.78 -3.76 8.80
C LEU A 95 -6.84 -4.66 7.96
N ARG A 96 -6.17 -5.63 8.60
CA ARG A 96 -5.43 -6.69 7.90
C ARG A 96 -6.35 -7.48 7.00
N GLN A 97 -7.54 -7.84 7.48
CA GLN A 97 -8.54 -8.52 6.66
C GLN A 97 -8.98 -7.65 5.49
N ALA A 98 -9.16 -6.34 5.66
CA ALA A 98 -9.42 -5.42 4.54
C ALA A 98 -8.31 -5.45 3.47
N GLN A 99 -7.04 -5.42 3.90
CA GLN A 99 -5.87 -5.51 3.02
C GLN A 99 -5.74 -6.88 2.33
N ILE A 100 -6.27 -7.95 2.94
CA ILE A 100 -6.40 -9.28 2.33
C ILE A 100 -7.55 -9.30 1.31
N ASP A 101 -8.72 -8.78 1.67
CA ASP A 101 -9.95 -8.87 0.87
C ASP A 101 -9.87 -8.07 -0.43
N VAL A 102 -9.08 -7.00 -0.48
CA VAL A 102 -8.86 -6.27 -1.74
C VAL A 102 -8.10 -7.07 -2.79
N ARG A 103 -7.40 -8.15 -2.39
CA ARG A 103 -6.64 -9.03 -3.28
C ARG A 103 -7.61 -9.79 -4.16
N ASP A 104 -7.30 -9.83 -5.45
CA ASP A 104 -8.15 -10.40 -6.48
C ASP A 104 -7.28 -10.67 -7.70
N ALA A 105 -6.84 -11.92 -7.86
CA ALA A 105 -5.97 -12.33 -8.96
C ALA A 105 -6.61 -12.11 -10.34
N SER A 106 -7.95 -12.26 -10.45
CA SER A 106 -8.69 -11.98 -11.69
C SER A 106 -8.61 -10.51 -12.09
N LYS A 107 -8.31 -9.64 -11.13
CA LYS A 107 -8.09 -8.22 -11.32
C LYS A 107 -6.63 -7.83 -11.13
N ASN A 108 -5.65 -8.73 -11.20
CA ASN A 108 -4.22 -8.39 -11.10
C ASN A 108 -3.86 -7.67 -9.77
N ILE A 109 -4.47 -8.10 -8.65
CA ILE A 109 -4.19 -7.59 -7.29
C ILE A 109 -3.72 -8.76 -6.43
N PHE A 110 -2.51 -8.66 -5.89
CA PHE A 110 -1.82 -9.72 -5.16
C PHE A 110 -1.40 -9.27 -3.76
N GLY A 111 -0.95 -10.23 -2.95
CA GLY A 111 -0.33 -9.94 -1.67
C GLY A 111 1.05 -9.28 -1.83
N GLY A 112 1.33 -8.34 -0.94
CA GLY A 112 2.66 -7.84 -0.63
C GLY A 112 3.21 -8.42 0.67
N PRO A 113 4.37 -7.92 1.15
CA PRO A 113 4.95 -8.25 2.44
C PRO A 113 4.00 -8.05 3.63
N ASP A 114 4.17 -8.84 4.68
CA ASP A 114 3.47 -8.63 5.97
C ASP A 114 4.37 -7.92 6.97
N LEU A 115 4.26 -6.60 7.05
CA LEU A 115 5.08 -5.77 7.93
C LEU A 115 4.64 -5.84 9.39
N ASP A 116 3.44 -6.37 9.69
CA ASP A 116 3.04 -6.52 11.08
C ASP A 116 3.87 -7.60 11.79
N THR A 117 4.46 -8.54 11.02
CA THR A 117 5.44 -9.52 11.51
C THR A 117 6.78 -8.88 11.93
N LEU A 118 7.08 -7.68 11.45
CA LEU A 118 8.23 -6.90 11.89
C LEU A 118 7.86 -6.14 13.17
N ASP A 119 8.25 -6.73 14.29
CA ASP A 119 7.99 -6.22 15.62
C ASP A 119 8.74 -4.94 15.98
N ALA A 120 8.65 -4.53 17.25
CA ALA A 120 9.27 -3.30 17.74
C ALA A 120 10.79 -3.29 17.57
N SER A 121 11.46 -4.46 17.52
CA SER A 121 12.91 -4.55 17.32
C SER A 121 13.36 -4.09 15.92
N TRP A 122 12.44 -4.09 14.96
CA TRP A 122 12.69 -3.61 13.59
C TRP A 122 12.37 -2.12 13.40
N ARG A 123 12.00 -1.41 14.47
CA ARG A 123 11.49 -0.03 14.43
C ARG A 123 12.29 0.86 15.39
N TYR A 124 12.46 2.14 15.05
CA TYR A 124 13.26 3.05 15.88
C TYR A 124 12.44 3.83 16.92
N ASP A 125 11.14 4.00 16.70
CA ASP A 125 10.19 4.68 17.61
C ASP A 125 8.94 3.83 17.90
N GLY A 126 9.01 2.53 17.59
CA GLY A 126 7.88 1.61 17.69
C GLY A 126 6.87 1.71 16.52
N CYS A 127 6.97 2.72 15.65
CA CYS A 127 6.13 2.87 14.46
C CYS A 127 6.92 2.72 13.17
N HIS A 128 7.99 3.48 12.99
CA HIS A 128 8.75 3.54 11.74
C HIS A 128 9.91 2.55 11.74
N LEU A 129 10.11 1.89 10.59
CA LEU A 129 11.20 0.93 10.42
C LEU A 129 12.56 1.59 10.61
N SER A 130 13.45 0.92 11.33
CA SER A 130 14.88 1.28 11.42
C SER A 130 15.59 0.98 10.10
N ASN A 131 16.86 1.35 9.97
CA ASN A 131 17.67 0.99 8.79
C ASN A 131 17.68 -0.54 8.54
N ALA A 132 17.80 -1.33 9.61
CA ALA A 132 17.71 -2.79 9.51
C ALA A 132 16.30 -3.25 9.10
N GLY A 133 15.25 -2.62 9.64
CA GLY A 133 13.85 -2.85 9.25
C GLY A 133 13.58 -2.54 7.78
N LEU A 134 14.13 -1.44 7.25
CA LEU A 134 14.02 -1.07 5.84
C LEU A 134 14.74 -2.06 4.92
N ASN A 135 15.94 -2.51 5.29
CA ASN A 135 16.65 -3.56 4.55
C ASN A 135 15.83 -4.86 4.52
N ARG A 136 15.29 -5.26 5.67
CA ARG A 136 14.43 -6.45 5.76
C ARG A 136 13.16 -6.30 4.92
N HIS A 137 12.53 -5.13 4.96
CA HIS A 137 11.33 -4.84 4.16
C HIS A 137 11.63 -4.91 2.65
N ALA A 138 12.79 -4.42 2.21
CA ALA A 138 13.22 -4.53 0.82
C ALA A 138 13.44 -5.99 0.39
N GLU A 139 14.03 -6.83 1.24
CA GLU A 139 14.16 -8.28 0.99
C GLU A 139 12.80 -8.97 0.83
N MET A 140 11.83 -8.61 1.68
CA MET A 140 10.48 -9.17 1.62
C MET A 140 9.78 -8.77 0.32
N TRP A 141 9.90 -7.51 -0.11
CA TRP A 141 9.40 -7.07 -1.41
C TRP A 141 10.04 -7.82 -2.57
N LEU A 142 11.37 -7.98 -2.54
CA LEU A 142 12.10 -8.72 -3.56
C LEU A 142 11.60 -10.17 -3.66
N SER A 143 11.34 -10.82 -2.52
CA SER A 143 10.77 -12.17 -2.48
C SER A 143 9.40 -12.23 -3.15
N VAL A 144 8.50 -11.30 -2.81
CA VAL A 144 7.14 -11.22 -3.40
C VAL A 144 7.23 -11.02 -4.90
N ILE A 145 8.01 -10.05 -5.36
CA ILE A 145 8.11 -9.70 -6.79
C ILE A 145 8.70 -10.86 -7.59
N ARG A 146 9.73 -11.54 -7.07
CA ARG A 146 10.33 -12.71 -7.76
C ARG A 146 9.40 -13.91 -7.80
N SER A 147 8.59 -14.12 -6.77
CA SER A 147 7.64 -15.24 -6.73
C SER A 147 6.49 -15.10 -7.73
N GLY A 148 6.13 -13.88 -8.13
CA GLY A 148 5.10 -13.61 -9.13
C GLY A 148 5.58 -13.59 -10.59
N GLN A 149 6.87 -13.88 -10.83
CA GLN A 149 7.48 -13.96 -12.17
C GLN A 149 7.61 -15.41 -12.69
N GLN A 150 7.05 -16.39 -11.98
CA GLN A 150 6.99 -17.81 -12.37
C GLN A 150 5.55 -18.19 -12.72
#